data_AF-A0AAW5ZBF4-F1
#
_entry.id   AF-A0AAW5ZBF4-F1
#
_cell.length_a   1.000
_cell.length_b   1.000
_cell.length_c   1.000
_cell.angle_alpha   90.00
_cell.angle_beta   90.00
_cell.angle_gamma   90.00
#
_symmetry.space_group_name_H-M   'P 1'
#
loop_
_entity.id
_entity.type
_entity.pdbx_description
1 polymer ?
#
loop_
_entity_poly.entity_id
_entity_poly.type
_entity_poly.pdbx_seq_one_letter_code
_entity_poly.pdbx_strand_id
1 'polypeptide(L)'
;VKTAIRESNSNTIGIMATVATVNSHIHKYVAMDIDHEVFVWEQPCPELASLIEQGHLHDHAVRKAAKEYLAPMLERDIDVVVLGCTHFPFVS
;
A
#
# COMPACT_ATOMS: atom_id res chain seq x y z
N VAL A 1 9.01 -1.29 4.40
CA VAL A 1 8.93 -2.76 4.58
C VAL A 1 9.39 -3.17 5.97
N LYS A 2 10.69 -3.10 6.32
CA LYS A 2 11.20 -3.50 7.66
C LYS A 2 10.37 -2.97 8.85
N THR A 3 10.06 -1.67 8.84
CA THR A 3 9.20 -1.07 9.87
C THR A 3 7.80 -1.69 9.87
N ALA A 4 7.18 -1.86 8.71
CA ALA A 4 5.84 -2.42 8.62
C ALA A 4 5.74 -3.85 9.17
N ILE A 5 6.77 -4.69 8.92
CA ILE A 5 6.86 -6.04 9.49
C ILE A 5 6.88 -5.96 11.02
N ARG A 6 7.67 -5.05 11.58
CA ARG A 6 7.80 -4.89 13.05
C ARG A 6 6.53 -4.37 13.72
N GLU A 7 5.80 -3.48 13.05
CA GLU A 7 4.59 -2.84 13.63
C GLU A 7 3.31 -3.67 13.40
N SER A 8 3.32 -4.66 12.50
CA SER A 8 2.13 -5.45 12.19
C SER A 8 1.86 -6.51 13.26
N ASN A 9 0.61 -6.58 13.69
CA ASN A 9 0.09 -7.59 14.60
C ASN A 9 -0.63 -8.73 13.84
N SER A 10 -1.02 -8.49 12.59
CA SER A 10 -1.73 -9.47 11.73
C SER A 10 -0.79 -10.45 11.01
N ASN A 11 0.52 -10.27 11.14
CA ASN A 11 1.57 -10.96 10.35
C ASN A 11 1.39 -10.81 8.82
N THR A 12 0.55 -9.86 8.40
CA THR A 12 0.26 -9.56 6.99
C THR A 12 0.40 -8.06 6.78
N ILE A 13 1.34 -7.66 5.92
CA ILE A 13 1.52 -6.25 5.56
C ILE A 13 0.89 -5.94 4.20
N GLY A 14 0.22 -4.80 4.10
CA GLY A 14 -0.26 -4.24 2.84
C GLY A 14 0.83 -3.42 2.15
N ILE A 15 0.93 -3.49 0.84
CA ILE A 15 1.78 -2.62 0.03
C ILE A 15 0.91 -1.90 -1.00
N MET A 16 0.76 -0.59 -0.88
CA MET A 16 0.13 0.23 -1.91
C MET A 16 1.23 0.83 -2.79
N ALA A 17 1.22 0.54 -4.09
CA ALA A 17 2.19 1.11 -5.01
C ALA A 17 1.64 1.25 -6.44
N THR A 18 2.47 1.75 -7.36
CA THR A 18 2.12 1.78 -8.79
C THR A 18 2.00 0.36 -9.35
N VAL A 19 1.28 0.19 -10.46
CA VAL A 19 1.18 -1.09 -11.17
C VAL A 19 2.55 -1.67 -11.51
N ALA A 20 3.47 -0.83 -11.97
CA ALA A 20 4.84 -1.25 -12.30
C ALA A 20 5.60 -1.76 -11.07
N THR A 21 5.45 -1.10 -9.92
CA THR A 21 6.10 -1.50 -8.67
C THR A 21 5.52 -2.78 -8.10
N VAL A 22 4.20 -2.99 -8.19
CA VAL A 22 3.55 -4.24 -7.77
C VAL A 22 3.96 -5.40 -8.68
N ASN A 23 3.98 -5.19 -9.99
CA ASN A 23 4.36 -6.23 -10.94
C ASN A 23 5.83 -6.67 -10.82
N SER A 24 6.71 -5.85 -10.25
CA SER A 24 8.09 -6.24 -10.00
C SER A 24 8.25 -7.10 -8.74
N HIS A 25 7.23 -7.17 -7.88
CA HIS A 25 7.25 -7.87 -6.59
C HIS A 25 8.41 -7.46 -5.67
N ILE A 26 9.02 -6.29 -5.90
CA ILE A 26 10.25 -5.90 -5.20
C ILE A 26 10.06 -5.82 -3.68
N HIS A 27 8.91 -5.30 -3.23
CA HIS A 27 8.61 -5.21 -1.80
C HIS A 27 8.35 -6.58 -1.17
N LYS A 28 7.72 -7.49 -1.93
CA LYS A 28 7.51 -8.87 -1.50
C LYS A 28 8.83 -9.61 -1.32
N TYR A 29 9.76 -9.50 -2.27
CA TYR A 29 11.08 -10.11 -2.14
C TYR A 29 11.85 -9.56 -0.95
N VAL A 30 11.88 -8.22 -0.79
CA VAL A 30 12.52 -7.58 0.37
C VAL A 30 11.88 -8.01 1.69
N ALA A 31 10.56 -8.18 1.74
CA ALA A 31 9.88 -8.64 2.95
C ALA A 31 10.29 -10.08 3.30
N MET A 32 10.29 -10.98 2.31
CA MET A 32 10.69 -12.38 2.47
C MET A 32 12.17 -12.54 2.86
N ASP A 33 13.05 -11.64 2.43
CA ASP A 33 14.46 -11.63 2.86
C ASP A 33 14.63 -11.18 4.31
N ILE A 34 13.68 -10.42 4.87
CA ILE A 34 13.70 -9.93 6.25
C ILE A 34 13.03 -10.94 7.19
N ASP A 35 11.90 -11.50 6.78
CA ASP A 35 11.10 -12.44 7.54
C ASP A 35 10.41 -13.42 6.57
N HIS A 36 10.73 -14.71 6.68
CA HIS A 36 10.18 -15.74 5.79
C HIS A 36 8.72 -16.09 6.10
N GLU A 37 8.21 -15.73 7.29
CA GLU A 37 6.86 -16.04 7.74
C GLU A 37 5.88 -14.90 7.49
N VAL A 38 6.35 -13.72 7.04
CA VAL A 38 5.48 -12.56 6.80
C VAL A 38 4.67 -12.74 5.51
N PHE A 39 3.38 -12.44 5.59
CA PHE A 39 2.52 -12.37 4.42
C PHE A 39 2.51 -10.95 3.84
N VAL A 40 2.48 -10.85 2.52
CA VAL A 40 2.49 -9.57 1.80
C VAL A 40 1.29 -9.51 0.86
N TRP A 41 0.44 -8.50 1.05
CA TRP A 41 -0.65 -8.16 0.14
C TRP A 41 -0.27 -6.96 -0.72
N GLU A 42 -0.12 -7.15 -2.02
CA GLU A 42 0.25 -6.08 -2.96
C GLU A 42 -1.01 -5.50 -3.64
N GLN A 43 -1.24 -4.21 -3.44
CA GLN A 43 -2.37 -3.46 -3.98
C GLN A 43 -1.89 -2.42 -5.00
N PRO A 44 -2.10 -2.68 -6.31
CA PRO A 44 -1.83 -1.67 -7.32
C PRO A 44 -2.84 -0.53 -7.20
N CYS A 45 -2.35 0.71 -7.28
CA CYS A 45 -3.14 1.94 -7.15
C CYS A 45 -2.97 2.81 -8.41
N PRO A 46 -3.51 2.41 -9.58
CA PRO A 46 -3.22 3.06 -10.86
C PRO A 46 -3.61 4.54 -10.93
N GLU A 47 -4.69 4.94 -10.26
CA GLU A 47 -5.23 6.31 -10.37
C GLU A 47 -4.71 7.25 -9.28
N LEU A 48 -4.22 6.71 -8.16
CA LEU A 48 -3.95 7.50 -6.95
C LEU A 48 -2.83 8.52 -7.15
N ALA A 49 -1.74 8.14 -7.84
CA ALA A 49 -0.65 9.07 -8.13
C ALA A 49 -1.11 10.22 -9.04
N SER A 50 -1.89 9.91 -10.09
CA SER A 50 -2.38 10.92 -11.02
C SER A 50 -3.35 11.90 -10.36
N LEU A 51 -4.23 11.42 -9.48
CA LEU A 51 -5.11 12.29 -8.70
C LEU A 51 -4.31 13.28 -7.84
N ILE A 52 -3.25 12.80 -7.18
CA ILE A 52 -2.38 13.63 -6.34
C ILE A 52 -1.61 14.67 -7.15
N GLU A 53 -1.06 14.29 -8.31
CA GLU A 53 -0.37 15.20 -9.24
C GLU A 53 -1.29 16.31 -9.77
N GLN A 54 -2.58 16.02 -9.94
CA GLN A 54 -3.60 17.00 -10.34
C GLN A 54 -4.05 17.92 -9.19
N GLY A 55 -3.53 17.73 -7.98
CA GLY A 55 -3.86 18.54 -6.80
C GLY A 55 -5.06 18.04 -6.00
N HIS A 56 -5.59 16.85 -6.31
CA HIS A 56 -6.66 16.23 -5.53
C HIS A 56 -6.12 15.63 -4.23
N LEU A 57 -5.84 16.47 -3.23
CA LEU A 57 -5.23 16.03 -1.96
C LEU A 57 -6.26 15.69 -0.87
N HIS A 58 -7.43 16.32 -0.90
CA HIS A 58 -8.42 16.23 0.19
C HIS A 58 -9.87 16.06 -0.28
N ASP A 59 -10.11 15.99 -1.58
CA ASP A 59 -11.46 15.91 -2.12
C ASP A 59 -12.03 14.48 -2.15
N HIS A 60 -13.27 14.40 -2.62
CA HIS A 60 -14.01 13.16 -2.69
C HIS A 60 -13.37 12.13 -3.63
N ALA A 61 -12.71 12.55 -4.71
CA ALA A 61 -12.16 11.63 -5.71
C ALA A 61 -11.00 10.82 -5.10
N VAL A 62 -10.06 11.50 -4.45
CA VAL A 62 -8.91 10.83 -3.84
C VAL A 62 -9.31 9.96 -2.64
N ARG A 63 -10.28 10.42 -1.83
CA ARG A 63 -10.83 9.62 -0.72
C ARG A 63 -11.57 8.38 -1.19
N LYS A 64 -12.33 8.48 -2.28
CA LYS A 64 -13.04 7.35 -2.87
C LYS A 64 -12.06 6.30 -3.39
N ALA A 65 -11.07 6.72 -4.18
CA ALA A 65 -10.03 5.82 -4.69
C ALA A 65 -9.27 5.14 -3.54
N ALA A 66 -8.82 5.89 -2.54
CA ALA A 66 -8.14 5.31 -1.37
C ALA A 66 -9.00 4.27 -0.64
N LYS A 67 -10.30 4.54 -0.44
CA LYS A 67 -11.22 3.57 0.19
C LYS A 67 -11.37 2.29 -0.61
N GLU A 68 -11.48 2.39 -1.93
CA GLU A 68 -11.60 1.22 -2.81
C GLU A 68 -10.34 0.34 -2.76
N TYR A 69 -9.15 0.95 -2.72
CA TYR A 69 -7.89 0.22 -2.59
C TYR A 69 -7.67 -0.38 -1.19
N LEU A 70 -8.16 0.28 -0.13
CA LEU A 70 -8.02 -0.18 1.25
C LEU A 70 -9.07 -1.21 1.67
N ALA A 71 -10.27 -1.19 1.07
CA ALA A 71 -11.35 -2.13 1.39
C ALA A 71 -10.91 -3.61 1.45
N PRO A 72 -10.24 -4.19 0.42
CA PRO A 72 -9.82 -5.59 0.47
C PRO A 72 -8.74 -5.87 1.54
N MET A 73 -7.98 -4.85 1.96
CA MET A 73 -7.00 -4.98 3.03
C MET A 73 -7.70 -5.03 4.40
N LEU A 74 -8.68 -4.17 4.61
CA LEU A 74 -9.48 -4.13 5.83
C LEU A 74 -10.28 -5.42 6.02
N GLU A 75 -10.84 -5.99 4.95
CA GLU A 75 -11.51 -7.30 4.97
C GLU A 75 -10.60 -8.47 5.37
N ARG A 76 -9.28 -8.26 5.32
CA ARG A 76 -8.25 -9.25 5.67
C ARG A 76 -7.54 -8.95 6.98
N ASP A 77 -8.07 -8.00 7.77
CA ASP A 77 -7.48 -7.56 9.03
C ASP A 77 -6.03 -7.06 8.91
N ILE A 78 -5.65 -6.55 7.73
CA ILE A 78 -4.32 -5.95 7.51
C ILE A 78 -4.28 -4.63 8.26
N ASP A 79 -3.38 -4.57 9.25
CA ASP A 79 -3.27 -3.46 10.20
C ASP A 79 -2.15 -2.48 9.87
N VAL A 80 -1.24 -2.83 8.96
CA VAL A 80 -0.14 -1.98 8.54
C VAL A 80 0.01 -1.96 7.02
N VAL A 81 0.13 -0.75 6.45
CA VAL A 81 0.30 -0.52 5.02
C VAL A 81 1.58 0.27 4.73
N VAL A 82 2.36 -0.20 3.77
CA VAL A 82 3.49 0.52 3.19
C VAL A 82 3.01 1.36 2.00
N LEU A 83 3.32 2.65 2.04
CA LEU A 83 3.13 3.56 0.91
C LEU A 83 4.35 3.49 -0.02
N GLY A 84 4.28 2.61 -1.03
CA GLY A 84 5.35 2.32 -1.98
C GLY A 84 5.45 3.29 -3.16
N CYS A 85 4.77 4.43 -3.12
CA CYS A 85 4.87 5.51 -4.11
C CYS A 85 5.12 6.83 -3.38
N THR A 86 6.02 7.66 -3.90
CA THR A 86 6.40 8.95 -3.32
C THR A 86 5.24 9.94 -3.21
N HIS A 87 4.17 9.75 -3.99
CA HIS A 87 2.98 10.61 -3.96
C HIS A 87 2.03 10.29 -2.81
N PHE A 88 1.93 9.04 -2.38
CA PHE A 88 0.88 8.62 -1.47
C PHE A 88 0.94 9.26 -0.06
N PRO A 89 2.11 9.66 0.49
CA PRO A 89 2.14 10.39 1.76
C PRO A 89 1.44 11.76 1.76
N PHE A 90 1.06 12.31 0.60
CA PHE A 90 0.39 13.62 0.52
C PHE A 90 -1.13 13.56 0.75
N VAL A 91 -1.71 12.37 0.95
CA VAL A 91 -3.15 12.17 1.17
C VAL A 91 -3.43 11.56 2.54
N SER A 92 -4.53 11.99 3.19
CA SER A 92 -4.96 11.55 4.53
C SER A 92 -6.46 11.34 4.71
#